data_AF-D5AA96-F1
#
_entry.id   AF-D5AA96-F1
#
_cell.length_a   1.000
_cell.length_b   1.000
_cell.length_c   1.000
_cell.angle_alpha   90.00
_cell.angle_beta   90.00
_cell.angle_gamma   90.00
#
_symmetry.space_group_name_H-M   'P 1'
#
loop_
_entity.id
_entity.type
_entity.pdbx_description
1 polymer ?
#
loop_
_entity_poly.entity_id
_entity_poly.type
_entity_poly.pdbx_seq_one_letter_code
_entity_poly.pdbx_strand_id
1 'polypeptide(L)'
;MPLMKLSCTALERAPLIRERTIENLLRHIHTDLVFCRAPGDSDLTSHVHDLQVEFMDPLFDWMEAELGVRPMLYTSIFAGKQPQELVNAMECFLKKTDNWELTAIDAITAAAKSITIAFAVFRGRLDVEEAIKLIRLEEDLQVDKWGLVEGGHDVDMADLRVHISSAVAFLGEAPRPCVEELFGENILLALMQSY
;
A
#
# COMPACT_ATOMS: atom_id res chain seq x y z
N MET A 1 -18.95 -0.61 -8.54
CA MET A 1 -18.80 -2.08 -8.63
C MET A 1 -17.33 -2.48 -8.74
N PRO A 2 -16.56 -2.37 -7.65
CA PRO A 2 -15.10 -2.57 -7.70
C PRO A 2 -14.69 -4.03 -7.98
N LEU A 3 -15.34 -5.02 -7.35
CA LEU A 3 -14.99 -6.44 -7.53
C LEU A 3 -15.13 -6.92 -8.99
N MET A 4 -16.21 -6.51 -9.68
CA MET A 4 -16.39 -6.81 -11.10
C MET A 4 -15.25 -6.21 -11.94
N LYS A 5 -14.90 -4.94 -11.68
CA LYS A 5 -13.80 -4.27 -12.39
C LYS A 5 -12.46 -4.98 -12.18
N LEU A 6 -12.16 -5.39 -10.94
CA LEU A 6 -10.94 -6.13 -10.61
C LEU A 6 -10.94 -7.50 -11.31
N SER A 7 -12.04 -8.23 -11.28
CA SER A 7 -12.18 -9.54 -11.93
C SER A 7 -11.96 -9.46 -13.45
N CYS A 8 -12.64 -8.52 -14.12
CA CYS A 8 -12.44 -8.29 -15.56
C CYS A 8 -10.99 -7.88 -15.86
N THR A 9 -10.38 -7.05 -15.01
CA THR A 9 -8.98 -6.62 -15.21
C THR A 9 -8.03 -7.79 -15.07
N ALA A 10 -8.19 -8.64 -14.05
CA ALA A 10 -7.36 -9.82 -13.82
C ALA A 10 -7.48 -10.87 -14.94
N LEU A 11 -8.70 -11.08 -15.47
CA LEU A 11 -8.96 -12.05 -16.53
C LEU A 11 -8.49 -11.56 -17.90
N GLU A 12 -8.81 -10.33 -18.27
CA GLU A 12 -8.65 -9.85 -19.65
C GLU A 12 -7.41 -9.00 -19.85
N ARG A 13 -7.10 -8.11 -18.90
CA ARG A 13 -6.04 -7.10 -19.07
C ARG A 13 -4.71 -7.56 -18.51
N ALA A 14 -4.69 -8.04 -17.27
CA ALA A 14 -3.46 -8.40 -16.57
C ALA A 14 -2.54 -9.34 -17.36
N PRO A 15 -3.02 -10.38 -18.08
CA PRO A 15 -2.14 -11.24 -18.90
C PRO A 15 -1.44 -10.49 -20.04
N LEU A 16 -2.06 -9.44 -20.58
CA LEU A 16 -1.57 -8.69 -21.74
C LEU A 16 -0.63 -7.56 -21.36
N ILE A 17 -0.80 -6.97 -20.17
CA ILE A 17 -0.05 -5.79 -19.73
C ILE A 17 0.82 -6.03 -18.49
N ARG A 18 1.01 -7.30 -18.10
CA ARG A 18 1.69 -7.69 -16.86
C ARG A 18 3.02 -6.96 -16.64
N GLU A 19 3.93 -7.04 -17.61
CA GLU A 19 5.26 -6.43 -17.52
C GLU A 19 5.17 -4.91 -17.33
N ARG A 20 4.30 -4.25 -18.11
CA ARG A 20 4.04 -2.82 -18.00
C ARG A 20 3.43 -2.43 -16.64
N THR A 21 2.55 -3.26 -16.09
CA THR A 21 1.99 -3.03 -14.75
C THR A 21 3.09 -3.12 -13.69
N ILE A 22 3.96 -4.14 -13.77
CA ILE A 22 5.10 -4.27 -12.86
C ILE A 22 6.01 -3.04 -12.96
N GLU A 23 6.40 -2.63 -14.17
CA GLU A 23 7.20 -1.41 -14.38
C GLU A 23 6.53 -0.16 -13.78
N ASN A 24 5.21 -0.01 -13.96
CA ASN A 24 4.45 1.09 -13.38
C ASN A 24 4.49 1.07 -11.84
N LEU A 25 4.35 -0.10 -11.24
CA LEU A 25 4.41 -0.26 -9.78
C LEU A 25 5.80 0.07 -9.25
N LEU A 26 6.85 -0.40 -9.91
CA LEU A 26 8.24 -0.11 -9.52
C LEU A 26 8.56 1.38 -9.56
N ARG A 27 7.92 2.17 -10.45
CA ARG A 27 8.10 3.64 -10.45
C ARG A 27 7.61 4.30 -9.16
N HIS A 28 6.61 3.73 -8.48
CA HIS A 28 6.09 4.27 -7.23
C HIS A 28 7.06 4.09 -6.06
N ILE A 29 7.96 3.10 -6.10
CA ILE A 29 8.97 2.86 -5.04
C ILE A 29 9.81 4.11 -4.77
N HIS A 30 10.15 4.86 -5.82
CA HIS A 30 10.98 6.06 -5.68
C HIS A 30 10.26 7.22 -4.99
N THR A 31 8.93 7.29 -5.11
CA THR A 31 8.09 8.38 -4.59
C THR A 31 7.09 7.86 -3.56
N ASP A 32 7.42 6.77 -2.86
CA ASP A 32 6.49 6.12 -1.94
C ASP A 32 6.23 6.99 -0.71
N LEU A 33 4.96 7.06 -0.30
CA LEU A 33 4.49 7.78 0.87
C LEU A 33 5.27 7.42 2.14
N VAL A 34 5.63 6.14 2.33
CA VAL A 34 6.32 5.66 3.54
C VAL A 34 7.76 6.17 3.65
N PHE A 35 8.40 6.50 2.53
CA PHE A 35 9.79 6.94 2.50
C PHE A 35 9.97 8.45 2.55
N CYS A 36 8.92 9.21 2.25
CA CYS A 36 8.95 10.67 2.27
C CYS A 36 8.53 11.17 3.65
N ARG A 37 9.42 11.90 4.33
CA ARG A 37 9.22 12.45 5.67
C ARG A 37 9.08 13.96 5.61
N ALA A 38 8.24 14.51 6.47
CA ALA A 38 8.25 15.93 6.74
C ALA A 38 9.63 16.34 7.31
N PRO A 39 10.22 17.46 6.85
CA PRO A 39 11.43 17.98 7.45
C PRO A 39 11.08 18.45 8.86
N GLY A 40 11.48 17.75 9.91
CA GLY A 40 11.14 18.10 11.32
C GLY A 40 11.85 19.37 11.84
N ASP A 41 12.14 20.33 10.96
CA ASP A 41 12.94 21.53 11.22
C ASP A 41 12.11 22.74 11.68
N SER A 42 10.78 22.65 11.65
CA SER A 42 9.87 23.72 12.08
C SER A 42 8.80 23.22 13.06
N ASP A 43 8.25 24.13 13.86
CA ASP A 43 7.12 23.84 14.75
C ASP A 43 5.88 23.32 13.99
N LEU A 44 5.77 23.65 12.70
CA LEU A 44 4.66 23.20 11.85
C LEU A 44 4.83 21.74 11.40
N THR A 45 6.08 21.32 11.15
CA THR A 45 6.41 20.02 10.55
C THR A 45 6.90 18.99 11.56
N SER A 46 7.36 19.41 12.74
CA SER A 46 7.80 18.54 13.84
C SER A 46 6.70 17.58 14.29
N HIS A 47 5.49 18.07 14.52
CA HIS A 47 4.38 17.21 14.94
C HIS A 47 4.01 16.13 13.90
N VAL A 48 4.02 16.51 12.61
CA VAL A 48 3.77 15.55 11.52
C VAL A 48 4.90 14.54 11.43
N HIS A 49 6.15 14.99 11.59
CA HIS A 49 7.33 14.13 11.58
C HIS A 49 7.29 13.09 12.71
N ASP A 50 6.94 13.50 13.93
CA ASP A 50 6.88 12.60 15.09
C ASP A 50 5.85 11.48 14.88
N LEU A 51 4.67 11.81 14.33
CA LEU A 51 3.64 10.82 14.02
C LEU A 51 4.03 9.93 12.84
N GLN A 52 4.66 10.49 11.81
CA GLN A 52 5.21 9.72 10.70
C GLN A 52 6.26 8.70 11.18
N VAL A 53 7.12 9.08 12.13
CA VAL A 53 8.07 8.19 12.79
C VAL A 53 7.33 7.10 13.57
N GLU A 54 6.38 7.47 14.44
CA GLU A 54 5.62 6.53 15.27
C GLU A 54 4.91 5.44 14.45
N PHE A 55 4.22 5.83 13.39
CA PHE A 55 3.35 4.92 12.64
C PHE A 55 4.05 4.23 11.46
N MET A 56 5.00 4.89 10.79
CA MET A 56 5.59 4.34 9.57
C MET A 56 6.97 3.71 9.79
N ASP A 57 7.74 4.06 10.83
CA ASP A 57 9.01 3.36 11.12
C ASP A 57 8.80 1.85 11.38
N PRO A 58 7.76 1.40 12.11
CA PRO A 58 7.49 -0.02 12.24
C PRO A 58 7.23 -0.75 10.92
N LEU A 59 6.72 -0.03 9.91
CA LEU A 59 6.49 -0.57 8.58
C LEU A 59 7.78 -0.56 7.75
N PHE A 60 8.60 0.48 7.90
CA PHE A 60 9.91 0.59 7.29
C PHE A 60 10.86 -0.52 7.78
N ASP A 61 10.94 -0.74 9.09
CA ASP A 61 11.77 -1.79 9.69
C ASP A 61 11.29 -3.19 9.28
N TRP A 62 9.98 -3.39 9.21
CA TRP A 62 9.39 -4.63 8.71
C TRP A 62 9.74 -4.87 7.23
N MET A 63 9.73 -3.84 6.39
CA MET A 63 10.14 -3.98 4.99
C MET A 63 11.62 -4.38 4.88
N GLU A 64 12.50 -3.74 5.66
CA GLU A 64 13.93 -4.10 5.69
C GLU A 64 14.11 -5.58 6.07
N ALA A 65 13.37 -6.08 7.05
CA ALA A 65 13.41 -7.48 7.45
C ALA A 65 12.88 -8.46 6.38
N GLU A 66 11.79 -8.08 5.69
CA GLU A 66 11.12 -8.94 4.70
C GLU A 66 11.87 -8.99 3.35
N LEU A 67 12.39 -7.85 2.88
CA LEU A 67 13.11 -7.77 1.60
C LEU A 67 14.62 -7.91 1.75
N GLY A 68 15.16 -7.81 2.97
CA GLY A 68 16.59 -7.87 3.25
C GLY A 68 17.38 -6.66 2.74
N VAL A 69 16.70 -5.58 2.36
CA VAL A 69 17.30 -4.36 1.83
C VAL A 69 16.70 -3.16 2.56
N ARG A 70 17.56 -2.32 3.11
CA ARG A 70 17.16 -1.08 3.79
C ARG A 70 16.79 0.01 2.78
N PRO A 71 15.54 0.51 2.76
CA PRO A 71 15.16 1.63 1.92
C PRO A 71 15.83 2.94 2.39
N MET A 72 15.91 3.93 1.52
CA MET A 72 16.36 5.28 1.88
C MET A 72 15.16 6.16 2.24
N LEU A 73 15.28 6.93 3.31
CA LEU A 73 14.32 7.97 3.68
C LEU A 73 14.68 9.29 3.01
N TYR A 74 13.67 10.06 2.61
CA TYR A 74 13.82 11.39 2.03
C TYR A 74 13.05 12.40 2.86
N THR A 75 13.60 13.60 3.01
CA THR A 75 12.90 14.74 3.66
C THR A 75 12.48 15.82 2.65
N SER A 76 12.74 15.57 1.37
CA SER A 76 12.49 16.52 0.28
C SER A 76 11.43 15.98 -0.67
N ILE A 77 10.59 16.89 -1.18
CA ILE A 77 9.61 16.61 -2.24
C ILE A 77 10.29 16.13 -3.54
N PHE A 78 11.57 16.44 -3.73
CA PHE A 78 12.38 15.86 -4.79
C PHE A 78 12.88 14.50 -4.30
N ALA A 79 11.97 13.52 -4.33
CA ALA A 79 12.24 12.17 -3.88
C ALA A 79 13.50 11.61 -4.56
N GLY A 80 14.36 10.96 -3.77
CA GLY A 80 15.59 10.37 -4.28
C GLY A 80 15.34 9.04 -4.99
N LYS A 81 16.38 8.52 -5.66
CA LYS A 81 16.34 7.17 -6.22
C LYS A 81 16.62 6.16 -5.13
N GLN A 82 15.66 5.25 -4.89
CA GLN A 82 15.86 4.10 -4.00
C GLN A 82 17.00 3.19 -4.49
N PRO A 83 17.65 2.42 -3.58
CA PRO A 83 18.68 1.46 -3.96
C PRO A 83 18.17 0.48 -5.02
N GLN A 84 19.00 0.16 -6.01
CA GLN A 84 18.59 -0.73 -7.09
C GLN A 84 18.30 -2.14 -6.55
N GLU A 85 18.96 -2.54 -5.48
CA GLU A 85 18.74 -3.78 -4.76
C GLU A 85 17.29 -3.89 -4.27
N LEU A 86 16.72 -2.79 -3.75
CA LEU A 86 15.34 -2.74 -3.27
C LEU A 86 14.35 -2.87 -4.42
N VAL A 87 14.61 -2.14 -5.52
CA VAL A 87 13.78 -2.20 -6.73
C VAL A 87 13.78 -3.61 -7.30
N ASN A 88 14.94 -4.24 -7.37
CA ASN A 88 15.08 -5.62 -7.87
C ASN A 88 14.39 -6.63 -6.95
N ALA A 89 14.49 -6.47 -5.62
CA ALA A 89 13.79 -7.33 -4.67
C ALA A 89 12.27 -7.24 -4.83
N MET A 90 11.73 -6.02 -4.96
CA MET A 90 10.31 -5.80 -5.20
C MET A 90 9.88 -6.30 -6.59
N GLU A 91 10.71 -6.13 -7.61
CA GLU A 91 10.45 -6.68 -8.95
C GLU A 91 10.38 -8.22 -8.92
N CYS A 92 11.30 -8.87 -8.24
CA CYS A 92 11.29 -10.32 -8.05
C CYS A 92 10.02 -10.80 -7.32
N PHE A 93 9.56 -10.05 -6.32
CA PHE A 93 8.28 -10.31 -5.65
C PHE A 93 7.10 -10.17 -6.63
N LEU A 94 6.98 -9.04 -7.33
CA LEU A 94 5.89 -8.79 -8.28
C LEU A 94 5.88 -9.77 -9.46
N LYS A 95 7.03 -10.29 -9.87
CA LYS A 95 7.11 -11.31 -10.93
C LYS A 95 6.55 -12.66 -10.50
N LYS A 96 6.58 -12.98 -9.20
CA LYS A 96 6.09 -14.25 -8.65
C LYS A 96 4.57 -14.27 -8.44
N THR A 97 3.93 -13.11 -8.39
CA THR A 97 2.47 -13.04 -8.18
C THR A 97 1.72 -13.59 -9.39
N ASP A 98 0.48 -14.03 -9.19
CA ASP A 98 -0.40 -14.34 -10.30
C ASP A 98 -1.06 -13.07 -10.89
N ASN A 99 -1.99 -13.22 -11.82
CA ASN A 99 -2.68 -12.09 -12.44
C ASN A 99 -3.75 -11.46 -11.52
N TRP A 100 -4.32 -12.23 -10.60
CA TRP A 100 -5.32 -11.75 -9.63
C TRP A 100 -4.63 -10.93 -8.56
N GLU A 101 -3.58 -11.48 -7.97
CA GLU A 101 -2.71 -10.86 -6.98
C GLU A 101 -2.09 -9.56 -7.52
N LEU A 102 -1.53 -9.57 -8.73
CA LEU A 102 -0.97 -8.35 -9.33
C LEU A 102 -2.03 -7.28 -9.54
N THR A 103 -3.25 -7.67 -9.96
CA THR A 103 -4.36 -6.72 -10.16
C THR A 103 -4.80 -6.09 -8.83
N ALA A 104 -4.81 -6.87 -7.75
CA ALA A 104 -5.12 -6.35 -6.43
C ALA A 104 -4.04 -5.40 -5.91
N ILE A 105 -2.76 -5.79 -6.04
CA ILE A 105 -1.63 -4.94 -5.64
C ILE A 105 -1.65 -3.62 -6.42
N ASP A 106 -1.93 -3.67 -7.72
CA ASP A 106 -2.07 -2.47 -8.55
C ASP A 106 -3.20 -1.57 -8.08
N ALA A 107 -4.37 -2.15 -7.77
CA ALA A 107 -5.51 -1.40 -7.25
C ALA A 107 -5.24 -0.76 -5.88
N ILE A 108 -4.60 -1.49 -4.96
CA ILE A 108 -4.22 -0.97 -3.63
C ILE A 108 -3.18 0.13 -3.78
N THR A 109 -2.15 -0.09 -4.61
CA THR A 109 -1.09 0.90 -4.86
C THR A 109 -1.68 2.19 -5.45
N ALA A 110 -2.63 2.08 -6.38
CA ALA A 110 -3.29 3.24 -6.98
C ALA A 110 -4.13 4.03 -5.97
N ALA A 111 -4.82 3.35 -5.05
CA ALA A 111 -5.63 3.99 -4.02
C ALA A 111 -4.77 4.60 -2.90
N ALA A 112 -3.77 3.85 -2.42
CA ALA A 112 -2.86 4.26 -1.35
C ALA A 112 -1.77 5.24 -1.81
N LYS A 113 -1.50 5.31 -3.11
CA LYS A 113 -0.32 5.96 -3.71
C LYS A 113 1.00 5.46 -3.11
N SER A 114 1.00 4.22 -2.60
CA SER A 114 2.14 3.58 -1.95
C SER A 114 2.16 2.09 -2.29
N ILE A 115 3.25 1.65 -2.89
CA ILE A 115 3.48 0.23 -3.17
C ILE A 115 3.90 -0.51 -1.88
N THR A 116 4.53 0.20 -0.95
CA THR A 116 4.89 -0.32 0.37
C THR A 116 3.66 -0.75 1.15
N ILE A 117 2.65 0.12 1.21
CA ILE A 117 1.38 -0.20 1.89
C ILE A 117 0.67 -1.35 1.18
N ALA A 118 0.65 -1.35 -0.16
CA ALA A 118 0.08 -2.46 -0.93
C ALA A 118 0.79 -3.80 -0.64
N PHE A 119 2.12 -3.80 -0.57
CA PHE A 119 2.92 -4.96 -0.22
C PHE A 119 2.64 -5.45 1.20
N ALA A 120 2.53 -4.54 2.16
CA ALA A 120 2.25 -4.86 3.55
C ALA A 120 0.84 -5.43 3.75
N VAL A 121 -0.16 -4.89 3.06
CA VAL A 121 -1.53 -5.44 3.03
C VAL A 121 -1.54 -6.82 2.38
N PHE A 122 -0.85 -6.99 1.24
CA PHE A 122 -0.75 -8.28 0.56
C PHE A 122 -0.11 -9.36 1.44
N ARG A 123 0.91 -9.01 2.22
CA ARG A 123 1.58 -9.91 3.17
C ARG A 123 0.80 -10.12 4.48
N GLY A 124 -0.34 -9.45 4.66
CA GLY A 124 -1.13 -9.52 5.89
C GLY A 124 -0.48 -8.83 7.09
N ARG A 125 0.49 -7.93 6.86
CA ARG A 125 1.12 -7.11 7.90
C ARG A 125 0.23 -5.95 8.34
N LEU A 126 -0.56 -5.41 7.42
CA LEU A 126 -1.53 -4.34 7.69
C LEU A 126 -2.93 -4.83 7.37
N ASP A 127 -3.87 -4.55 8.27
CA ASP A 127 -5.30 -4.65 7.96
C ASP A 127 -5.78 -3.41 7.18
N VAL A 128 -7.00 -3.48 6.64
CA VAL A 128 -7.65 -2.40 5.87
C VAL A 128 -7.71 -1.10 6.67
N GLU A 129 -8.14 -1.15 7.93
CA GLU A 129 -8.25 0.07 8.75
C GLU A 129 -6.88 0.67 9.09
N GLU A 130 -5.88 -0.18 9.35
CA GLU A 130 -4.50 0.26 9.60
C GLU A 130 -3.89 0.91 8.35
N ALA A 131 -4.11 0.31 7.19
CA ALA A 131 -3.67 0.86 5.91
C ALA A 131 -4.32 2.21 5.61
N ILE A 132 -5.65 2.33 5.78
CA ILE A 132 -6.37 3.60 5.57
C ILE A 132 -5.84 4.69 6.51
N LYS A 133 -5.63 4.35 7.78
CA LYS A 133 -5.08 5.29 8.77
C LYS A 133 -3.67 5.76 8.38
N LEU A 134 -2.82 4.87 7.88
CA LEU A 134 -1.47 5.23 7.41
C LEU A 134 -1.50 6.12 6.17
N ILE A 135 -2.37 5.81 5.20
CA ILE A 135 -2.52 6.59 3.96
C ILE A 135 -2.99 8.02 4.27
N ARG A 136 -3.92 8.16 5.22
CA ARG A 136 -4.54 9.44 5.58
C ARG A 136 -3.87 10.16 6.74
N LEU A 137 -2.77 9.61 7.31
CA LEU A 137 -2.16 10.11 8.54
C LEU A 137 -1.96 11.64 8.52
N GLU A 138 -1.38 12.16 7.43
CA GLU A 138 -1.17 13.60 7.30
C GLU A 138 -2.49 14.36 7.13
N GLU A 139 -3.37 13.90 6.25
CA GLU A 139 -4.67 14.54 5.97
C GLU A 139 -5.53 14.64 7.23
N ASP A 140 -5.59 13.57 8.03
CA ASP A 140 -6.38 13.54 9.26
C ASP A 140 -5.82 14.55 10.28
N LEU A 141 -4.50 14.76 10.36
CA LEU A 141 -3.91 15.84 11.16
C LEU A 141 -4.28 17.23 10.64
N GLN A 142 -4.38 17.40 9.33
CA GLN A 142 -4.83 18.65 8.73
C GLN A 142 -6.29 18.92 9.08
N VAL A 143 -7.14 17.89 9.02
CA VAL A 143 -8.56 17.95 9.40
C VAL A 143 -8.71 18.28 10.88
N ASP A 144 -7.94 17.67 11.77
CA ASP A 144 -8.00 17.94 13.20
C ASP A 144 -7.61 19.39 13.52
N LYS A 145 -6.63 19.93 12.78
CA LYS A 145 -6.13 21.29 13.01
C LYS A 145 -6.97 22.39 12.35
N TRP A 146 -7.51 22.13 11.17
CA TRP A 146 -8.15 23.15 10.33
C TRP A 146 -9.62 22.90 10.00
N GLY A 147 -10.16 21.77 10.46
CA GLY A 147 -11.55 21.38 10.26
C GLY A 147 -11.78 20.54 9.01
N LEU A 148 -12.88 19.80 9.03
CA LEU A 148 -13.32 18.97 7.92
C LEU A 148 -13.89 19.83 6.78
N VAL A 149 -13.55 19.48 5.55
CA VAL A 149 -14.19 20.02 4.34
C VAL A 149 -15.22 19.01 3.84
N GLU A 150 -16.50 19.30 4.06
CA GLU A 150 -17.62 18.47 3.60
C GLU A 150 -17.62 18.33 2.06
N GLY A 151 -17.90 17.12 1.57
CA GLY A 151 -17.89 16.79 0.14
C GLY A 151 -16.50 16.59 -0.46
N GLY A 152 -15.44 16.83 0.30
CA GLY A 152 -14.05 16.54 -0.08
C GLY A 152 -13.52 15.36 0.73
N HIS A 153 -13.16 15.62 1.99
CA HIS A 153 -12.48 14.63 2.83
C HIS A 153 -13.34 13.40 3.14
N ASP A 154 -14.65 13.56 3.29
CA ASP A 154 -15.59 12.46 3.58
C ASP A 154 -15.80 11.55 2.36
N VAL A 155 -15.92 12.13 1.17
CA VAL A 155 -16.02 11.38 -0.09
C VAL A 155 -14.70 10.66 -0.39
N ASP A 156 -13.56 11.34 -0.25
CA ASP A 156 -12.24 10.74 -0.46
C ASP A 156 -11.99 9.58 0.51
N MET A 157 -12.40 9.71 1.78
CA MET A 157 -12.31 8.62 2.77
C MET A 157 -13.20 7.43 2.39
N ALA A 158 -14.43 7.69 1.94
CA ALA A 158 -15.35 6.63 1.52
C ALA A 158 -14.84 5.90 0.28
N ASP A 159 -14.33 6.64 -0.72
CA ASP A 159 -13.76 6.07 -1.94
C ASP A 159 -12.50 5.25 -1.64
N LEU A 160 -11.60 5.77 -0.80
CA LEU A 160 -10.41 5.05 -0.35
C LEU A 160 -10.79 3.74 0.34
N ARG A 161 -11.75 3.79 1.27
CA ARG A 161 -12.24 2.60 1.99
C ARG A 161 -12.82 1.57 1.04
N VAL A 162 -13.65 1.98 0.08
CA VAL A 162 -14.22 1.07 -0.93
C VAL A 162 -13.12 0.42 -1.76
N HIS A 163 -12.12 1.18 -2.21
CA HIS A 163 -11.05 0.67 -3.05
C HIS A 163 -10.12 -0.30 -2.32
N ILE A 164 -9.67 0.04 -1.11
CA ILE A 164 -8.79 -0.84 -0.32
C ILE A 164 -9.55 -2.11 0.10
N SER A 165 -10.76 -1.96 0.69
CA SER A 165 -11.54 -3.11 1.19
C SER A 165 -11.91 -4.07 0.06
N SER A 166 -12.31 -3.55 -1.10
CA SER A 166 -12.66 -4.41 -2.23
C SER A 166 -11.46 -5.13 -2.83
N ALA A 167 -10.28 -4.50 -2.86
CA ALA A 167 -9.06 -5.16 -3.32
C ALA A 167 -8.60 -6.26 -2.34
N VAL A 168 -8.73 -6.04 -1.03
CA VAL A 168 -8.43 -7.06 0.00
C VAL A 168 -9.43 -8.22 -0.07
N ALA A 169 -10.73 -7.93 -0.18
CA ALA A 169 -11.74 -8.98 -0.38
C ALA A 169 -11.46 -9.78 -1.66
N PHE A 170 -11.07 -9.10 -2.74
CA PHE A 170 -10.70 -9.75 -3.99
C PHE A 170 -9.47 -10.67 -3.86
N LEU A 171 -8.47 -10.30 -3.06
CA LEU A 171 -7.34 -11.19 -2.74
C LEU A 171 -7.78 -12.43 -1.97
N GLY A 172 -8.72 -12.29 -1.03
CA GLY A 172 -9.25 -13.41 -0.25
C GLY A 172 -9.96 -14.47 -1.11
N GLU A 173 -10.67 -14.01 -2.15
CA GLU A 173 -11.47 -14.84 -3.06
C GLU A 173 -10.73 -15.28 -4.33
N ALA A 174 -9.51 -14.79 -4.56
CA ALA A 174 -8.73 -15.13 -5.74
C ALA A 174 -8.50 -16.66 -5.80
N PRO A 175 -8.66 -17.30 -6.96
CA PRO A 175 -8.43 -18.73 -7.10
C PRO A 175 -6.96 -19.03 -6.87
N ARG A 176 -6.61 -19.40 -5.63
CA ARG A 176 -5.22 -19.68 -5.25
C ARG A 176 -4.68 -20.81 -6.13
N PRO A 177 -3.55 -20.64 -6.85
CA PRO A 177 -2.81 -21.80 -7.28
C PRO A 177 -2.43 -22.60 -6.02
N CYS A 178 -2.58 -23.92 -6.04
CA CYS A 178 -2.22 -24.81 -4.93
C CYS A 178 -0.75 -24.62 -4.53
N VAL A 179 -0.45 -23.68 -3.63
CA VAL A 179 0.84 -23.56 -2.95
C VAL A 179 0.56 -23.10 -1.51
N GLU A 180 0.51 -24.07 -0.61
CA GLU A 180 0.19 -23.95 0.82
C GLU A 180 1.24 -23.20 1.68
N GLU A 181 2.16 -22.41 1.12
CA GLU A 181 3.37 -22.02 1.88
C GLU A 181 3.63 -20.52 2.11
N LEU A 182 2.70 -19.59 1.83
CA LEU A 182 3.00 -18.14 1.97
C LEU A 182 2.03 -17.29 2.79
N PHE A 183 0.94 -17.86 3.30
CA PHE A 183 -0.03 -17.09 4.10
C PHE A 183 -0.11 -17.68 5.50
N GLY A 184 0.56 -17.01 6.45
CA GLY A 184 0.31 -17.24 7.88
C GLY A 184 -1.18 -17.04 8.17
N GLU A 185 -1.71 -17.88 9.06
CA GLU A 185 -3.14 -18.12 9.35
C GLU A 185 -4.01 -16.89 9.73
N ASN A 186 -3.45 -15.67 9.74
CA ASN A 186 -4.11 -14.48 10.28
C ASN A 186 -5.20 -13.86 9.39
N ILE A 187 -5.14 -13.99 8.05
CA ILE A 187 -6.15 -13.37 7.16
C ILE A 187 -7.49 -14.12 7.25
N LEU A 188 -7.46 -15.45 7.44
CA LEU A 188 -8.66 -16.28 7.58
C LEU A 188 -9.42 -15.96 8.88
N LEU A 189 -8.70 -15.67 9.98
CA LEU A 189 -9.31 -15.29 11.25
C LEU A 189 -9.95 -13.89 11.20
N ALA A 190 -9.35 -12.94 10.48
CA ALA A 190 -9.90 -11.58 10.34
C ALA A 190 -11.19 -11.57 9.49
N LEU A 191 -11.26 -12.36 8.42
CA LEU A 191 -12.45 -12.44 7.56
C LEU A 191 -13.59 -13.23 8.20
N MET A 192 -13.29 -14.22 9.05
CA MET A 192 -14.32 -15.01 9.76
C MET A 192 -14.93 -14.31 10.99
N GLN A 193 -14.33 -13.23 11.50
CA GLN A 193 -14.88 -12.47 12.63
C GLN A 193 -15.83 -11.32 12.21
N SER A 194 -16.01 -11.10 10.91
CA SER A 194 -16.87 -10.04 10.37
C SER A 194 -18.19 -10.54 9.75
N TYR A 195 -18.63 -11.76 10.08
CA TYR A 195 -19.93 -12.33 9.70
C TYR A 195 -20.69 -12.89 10.90
#